data_AF-A0A0R2XK50-F1
#
_entry.id   AF-A0A0R2XK50-F1
#
_cell.length_a   1.000
_cell.length_b   1.000
_cell.length_c   1.000
_cell.angle_alpha   90.00
_cell.angle_beta   90.00
_cell.angle_gamma   90.00
#
_symmetry.space_group_name_H-M   'P 1'
#
loop_
_entity.id
_entity.type
_entity.pdbx_description
1 polymer ?
#
loop_
_entity_poly.entity_id
_entity_poly.type
_entity_poly.pdbx_seq_one_letter_code
_entity_poly.pdbx_strand_id
1 'polypeptide(L)'
;FTVLLAGTAAAEPLQDMSLSELKQRRDDIDTRLGQLARSTLRSGVGPIGYRSEASNDATEPNWIEIDLPASVAVDQVVLVPTIWRDSQPNFHSDACPTAFRILNEQGEVLAEVQTSEKDLPRIAPLIVPTFGKTASKIRIETERLSRRAFDGQYLLQLAEVLVFSGDTNVASRQPVSSSRALPSAIDGWHSRFLTDGSLPYLMHASEGAHSSPYLSPPGFPRNKIATLSIDLQHSVPVSAIYLHLIEQGDTVPQGRVNGIGMPRKLLIEGANQADFSDARQLLEFEHNDVYDISPIMQWNLPESSCRYIRLTAIKPYLYDHRGQDEPRIGFAEIEIYSNGSNVAAGKPIEIDEQLRNKNRPLSALTDGSNTHGNILPLREWLDQLAERHELETERPLVDAELQRHYNRQQSTVRIMIWLFALIALVIIVTVLIERNIRQRAIFNTRQRI
;
A
#
# COMPACT_ATOMS: atom_id res chain seq x y z
N PHE A 1 -18.83 15.85 -15.12
CA PHE A 1 -17.41 16.16 -14.90
C PHE A 1 -16.68 14.84 -14.94
N THR A 2 -16.09 14.48 -16.08
CA THR A 2 -15.26 13.28 -16.23
C THR A 2 -13.93 13.59 -15.58
N VAL A 3 -13.71 13.06 -14.38
CA VAL A 3 -12.39 13.13 -13.73
C VAL A 3 -11.61 11.95 -14.30
N LEU A 4 -10.94 12.16 -15.45
CA LEU A 4 -9.77 11.34 -15.75
C LEU A 4 -8.84 11.43 -14.54
N LEU A 5 -8.43 10.29 -14.00
CA LEU A 5 -7.45 10.23 -12.92
C LEU A 5 -6.33 11.23 -13.22
N ALA A 6 -6.29 12.29 -12.41
CA ALA A 6 -5.25 13.28 -12.40
C ALA A 6 -4.02 12.65 -11.74
N GLY A 7 -3.37 11.73 -12.46
CA GLY A 7 -1.96 11.47 -12.27
C GLY A 7 -1.21 12.69 -12.78
N THR A 8 -0.80 13.57 -11.86
CA THR A 8 0.07 14.73 -12.07
C THR A 8 -0.53 15.90 -12.87
N ALA A 9 -0.29 17.13 -12.40
CA ALA A 9 -0.38 18.34 -13.21
C ALA A 9 0.26 18.05 -14.57
N ALA A 10 -0.41 18.42 -15.68
CA ALA A 10 0.01 18.13 -17.06
C ALA A 10 1.53 18.20 -17.20
N ALA A 11 2.19 17.06 -16.99
CA ALA A 11 3.63 16.96 -17.09
C ALA A 11 3.92 17.22 -18.57
N GLU A 12 4.89 18.09 -18.85
CA GLU A 12 5.36 18.21 -20.22
C GLU A 12 5.64 16.81 -20.76
N PRO A 13 5.20 16.49 -22.00
CA PRO A 13 5.49 15.20 -22.58
C PRO A 13 6.98 14.92 -22.47
N LEU A 14 7.38 13.74 -21.96
CA LEU A 14 8.80 13.40 -21.77
C LEU A 14 9.64 13.64 -23.04
N GLN A 15 9.01 13.57 -24.23
CA GLN A 15 9.66 13.83 -25.52
C GLN A 15 10.09 15.29 -25.74
N ASP A 16 9.47 16.23 -25.04
CA ASP A 16 9.72 17.67 -25.18
C ASP A 16 10.78 18.16 -24.18
N MET A 17 11.10 17.35 -23.17
CA MET A 17 12.11 17.66 -22.15
C MET A 17 13.53 17.60 -22.73
N SER A 18 14.37 18.55 -22.33
CA SER A 18 15.81 18.55 -22.63
C SER A 18 16.55 17.43 -21.92
N LEU A 19 17.78 17.13 -22.38
CA LEU A 19 18.64 16.11 -21.74
C LEU A 19 18.93 16.43 -20.27
N SER A 20 19.05 17.71 -19.91
CA SER A 20 19.23 18.15 -18.52
C SER A 20 17.99 17.93 -17.68
N GLU A 21 16.81 18.25 -18.22
CA GLU A 21 15.53 18.09 -17.51
C GLU A 21 15.21 16.61 -17.29
N LEU A 22 15.45 15.74 -18.28
CA LEU A 22 15.27 14.29 -18.12
C LEU A 22 16.23 13.70 -17.07
N LYS A 23 17.48 14.17 -17.00
CA LYS A 23 18.43 13.76 -15.94
C LYS A 23 17.94 14.20 -14.57
N GLN A 24 17.54 15.46 -14.44
CA GLN A 24 16.98 15.99 -13.20
C GLN A 24 15.74 15.21 -12.78
N ARG A 25 14.82 14.95 -13.70
CA ARG A 25 13.60 14.19 -13.42
C ARG A 25 13.89 12.78 -12.92
N ARG A 26 14.86 12.08 -13.52
CA ARG A 26 15.28 10.75 -13.04
C ARG A 26 15.87 10.82 -11.63
N ASP A 27 16.75 11.80 -11.37
CA ASP A 27 17.39 11.95 -10.07
C ASP A 27 16.37 12.38 -8.98
N ASP A 28 15.36 13.19 -9.34
CA ASP A 28 14.22 13.54 -8.48
C ASP A 28 13.34 12.32 -8.16
N ILE A 29 13.04 11.49 -9.18
CA ILE A 29 12.33 10.21 -9.01
C ILE A 29 13.10 9.31 -8.05
N ASP A 30 14.40 9.09 -8.27
CA ASP A 30 15.23 8.22 -7.45
C ASP A 30 15.31 8.72 -6.00
N THR A 31 15.40 10.04 -5.80
CA THR A 31 15.39 10.67 -4.47
C THR A 31 14.04 10.45 -3.79
N ARG A 32 12.93 10.72 -4.47
CA ARG A 32 11.58 10.57 -3.91
C ARG A 32 11.27 9.11 -3.59
N LEU A 33 11.64 8.18 -4.47
CA LEU A 33 11.52 6.74 -4.21
C LEU A 33 12.31 6.29 -2.98
N GLY A 34 13.41 6.94 -2.64
CA GLY A 34 14.14 6.68 -1.40
C GLY A 34 13.36 7.05 -0.13
N GLN A 35 12.42 7.99 -0.23
CA GLN A 35 11.64 8.55 0.89
C GLN A 35 10.26 7.91 1.07
N LEU A 36 9.74 7.19 0.08
CA LEU A 36 8.42 6.58 0.14
C LEU A 36 8.46 5.20 0.81
N ALA A 37 7.37 4.84 1.51
CA ALA A 37 7.13 3.50 2.02
C ALA A 37 7.38 2.43 0.95
N ARG A 38 7.96 1.30 1.34
CA ARG A 38 8.32 0.22 0.42
C ARG A 38 7.09 -0.63 0.09
N SER A 39 6.95 -1.01 -1.18
CA SER A 39 5.90 -1.93 -1.65
C SER A 39 6.26 -3.38 -1.27
N THR A 40 6.14 -3.71 0.01
CA THR A 40 6.43 -5.05 0.54
C THR A 40 5.14 -5.84 0.65
N LEU A 41 5.04 -6.95 -0.06
CA LEU A 41 3.88 -7.83 0.02
C LEU A 41 3.95 -8.71 1.27
N ARG A 42 2.81 -8.88 1.95
CA ARG A 42 2.70 -9.85 3.03
C ARG A 42 2.72 -11.27 2.48
N SER A 43 3.16 -12.20 3.32
CA SER A 43 3.05 -13.64 3.05
C SER A 43 2.24 -14.32 4.14
N GLY A 44 2.07 -15.64 4.03
CA GLY A 44 1.28 -16.44 4.97
C GLY A 44 -0.17 -16.61 4.57
N VAL A 45 -0.99 -17.00 5.55
CA VAL A 45 -2.43 -17.27 5.39
C VAL A 45 -3.23 -16.13 6.00
N GLY A 46 -4.25 -15.66 5.29
CA GLY A 46 -5.14 -14.58 5.74
C GLY A 46 -6.21 -14.26 4.69
N PRO A 47 -7.08 -13.27 4.97
CA PRO A 47 -8.14 -12.90 4.05
C PRO A 47 -7.55 -12.28 2.78
N ILE A 48 -8.15 -12.60 1.64
CA ILE A 48 -7.71 -12.18 0.30
C ILE A 48 -8.54 -11.00 -0.20
N GLY A 49 -9.86 -11.03 0.03
CA GLY A 49 -10.77 -9.95 -0.35
C GLY A 49 -12.12 -10.45 -0.85
N TYR A 50 -12.73 -9.66 -1.74
CA TYR A 50 -13.96 -10.01 -2.44
C TYR A 50 -13.68 -10.50 -3.86
N ARG A 51 -14.51 -11.45 -4.29
CA ARG A 51 -14.55 -11.99 -5.66
C ARG A 51 -16.00 -12.18 -6.07
N SER A 52 -16.38 -11.59 -7.19
CA SER A 52 -17.69 -11.82 -7.77
C SER A 52 -17.79 -13.19 -8.43
N GLU A 53 -19.00 -13.61 -8.78
CA GLU A 53 -19.18 -14.70 -9.73
C GLU A 53 -18.45 -14.40 -11.05
N ALA A 54 -17.92 -15.46 -11.66
CA ALA A 54 -17.25 -15.37 -12.94
C ALA A 54 -18.24 -15.33 -14.10
N SER A 55 -17.91 -14.54 -15.12
CA SER A 55 -18.66 -14.37 -16.35
C SER A 55 -17.76 -14.59 -17.57
N ASN A 56 -18.38 -14.93 -18.70
CA ASN A 56 -17.73 -14.92 -20.01
C ASN A 56 -17.93 -13.58 -20.74
N ASP A 57 -18.70 -12.65 -20.16
CA ASP A 57 -18.98 -11.33 -20.68
C ASP A 57 -18.27 -10.25 -19.85
N ALA A 58 -17.46 -9.43 -20.51
CA ALA A 58 -16.72 -8.33 -19.89
C ALA A 58 -17.64 -7.15 -19.50
N THR A 59 -18.86 -7.10 -20.04
CA THR A 59 -19.83 -6.03 -19.81
C THR A 59 -20.94 -6.43 -18.82
N GLU A 60 -20.80 -7.61 -18.22
CA GLU A 60 -21.73 -8.11 -17.21
C GLU A 60 -21.81 -7.12 -16.02
N PRO A 61 -23.01 -6.61 -15.68
CA PRO A 61 -23.15 -5.63 -14.61
C PRO A 61 -22.68 -6.17 -13.26
N ASN A 62 -21.80 -5.43 -12.60
CA ASN A 62 -21.28 -5.78 -11.28
C ASN A 62 -21.17 -4.54 -10.40
N TRP A 63 -21.59 -4.65 -9.15
CA TRP A 63 -21.44 -3.56 -8.19
C TRP A 63 -21.15 -4.08 -6.78
N ILE A 64 -20.43 -3.25 -6.04
CA ILE A 64 -20.18 -3.35 -4.60
C ILE A 64 -20.79 -2.12 -3.96
N GLU A 65 -21.47 -2.27 -2.83
CA GLU A 65 -22.01 -1.17 -2.04
C GLU A 65 -21.57 -1.31 -0.58
N ILE A 66 -21.07 -0.21 -0.02
CA ILE A 66 -20.59 -0.12 1.35
C ILE A 66 -21.45 0.90 2.07
N ASP A 67 -22.09 0.49 3.16
CA ASP A 67 -22.81 1.40 4.04
C ASP A 67 -21.80 2.23 4.85
N LEU A 68 -22.02 3.53 5.02
CA LEU A 68 -21.20 4.37 5.90
C LEU A 68 -21.93 4.60 7.24
N PRO A 69 -21.21 4.85 8.34
CA PRO A 69 -21.83 4.99 9.66
C PRO A 69 -22.78 6.20 9.75
N ALA A 70 -22.58 7.20 8.90
CA ALA A 70 -23.42 8.37 8.77
C ALA A 70 -23.21 9.01 7.38
N SER A 71 -24.01 10.03 7.08
CA SER A 71 -23.75 10.92 5.94
C SER A 71 -22.52 11.78 6.25
N VAL A 72 -21.41 11.54 5.55
CA VAL A 72 -20.10 12.18 5.81
C VAL A 72 -19.48 12.70 4.53
N ALA A 73 -18.61 13.71 4.64
CA ALA A 73 -17.80 14.18 3.52
C ALA A 73 -16.75 13.11 3.18
N VAL A 74 -16.75 12.64 1.93
CA VAL A 74 -15.80 11.64 1.44
C VAL A 74 -14.73 12.36 0.62
N ASP A 75 -13.49 12.32 1.10
CA ASP A 75 -12.35 12.96 0.45
C ASP A 75 -11.76 12.09 -0.67
N GLN A 76 -11.58 10.80 -0.36
CA GLN A 76 -11.08 9.81 -1.32
C GLN A 76 -11.62 8.41 -1.02
N VAL A 77 -11.79 7.63 -2.09
CA VAL A 77 -12.02 6.19 -2.02
C VAL A 77 -10.77 5.49 -2.54
N VAL A 78 -10.26 4.54 -1.78
CA VAL A 78 -9.06 3.77 -2.11
C VAL A 78 -9.46 2.35 -2.45
N LEU A 79 -9.13 1.91 -3.66
CA LEU A 79 -9.36 0.54 -4.11
C LEU A 79 -8.04 -0.22 -4.04
N VAL A 80 -8.01 -1.30 -3.26
CA VAL A 80 -6.82 -2.14 -3.12
C VAL A 80 -6.99 -3.37 -4.00
N PRO A 81 -6.08 -3.62 -4.96
CA PRO A 81 -6.20 -4.77 -5.84
C PRO A 81 -5.95 -6.07 -5.09
N THR A 82 -6.64 -7.14 -5.48
CA THR A 82 -6.11 -8.48 -5.17
C THR A 82 -4.86 -8.72 -6.02
N ILE A 83 -3.83 -9.31 -5.43
CA ILE A 83 -2.54 -9.51 -6.09
C ILE A 83 -2.36 -11.00 -6.42
N TRP A 84 -2.15 -11.29 -7.70
CA TRP A 84 -1.78 -12.61 -8.18
C TRP A 84 -0.26 -12.72 -8.33
N ARG A 85 0.26 -13.88 -7.97
CA ARG A 85 1.66 -14.24 -8.18
C ARG A 85 1.78 -14.96 -9.51
N ASP A 86 2.51 -14.36 -10.45
CA ASP A 86 2.92 -15.02 -11.69
C ASP A 86 4.25 -15.77 -11.48
N SER A 87 4.85 -16.29 -12.55
CA SER A 87 6.25 -16.76 -12.54
C SER A 87 7.19 -15.66 -12.01
N GLN A 88 8.19 -16.06 -11.19
CA GLN A 88 9.11 -15.10 -10.58
C GLN A 88 9.83 -14.27 -11.66
N PRO A 89 9.94 -12.94 -11.50
CA PRO A 89 9.67 -12.14 -10.29
C PRO A 89 8.32 -11.38 -10.30
N ASN A 90 7.36 -11.74 -11.16
CA ASN A 90 6.26 -10.83 -11.48
C ASN A 90 5.01 -11.03 -10.60
N PHE A 91 4.42 -9.92 -10.15
CA PHE A 91 3.10 -9.84 -9.55
C PHE A 91 2.22 -8.94 -10.40
N HIS A 92 0.91 -9.17 -10.41
CA HIS A 92 -0.06 -8.30 -11.06
C HIS A 92 -1.39 -8.27 -10.30
N SER A 93 -2.23 -7.27 -10.57
CA SER A 93 -3.60 -7.26 -10.06
C SER A 93 -4.44 -8.35 -10.72
N ASP A 94 -5.18 -9.10 -9.91
CA ASP A 94 -6.09 -10.14 -10.39
C ASP A 94 -7.50 -9.56 -10.53
N ALA A 95 -7.92 -9.34 -11.78
CA ALA A 95 -9.26 -8.86 -12.12
C ALA A 95 -9.73 -7.57 -11.39
N CYS A 96 -8.80 -6.65 -11.13
CA CYS A 96 -9.12 -5.29 -10.69
C CYS A 96 -9.81 -4.53 -11.84
N PRO A 97 -10.94 -3.82 -11.60
CA PRO A 97 -11.75 -3.25 -12.69
C PRO A 97 -11.01 -2.14 -13.44
N THR A 98 -11.09 -2.15 -14.77
CA THR A 98 -10.44 -1.12 -15.61
C THR A 98 -11.33 0.08 -15.92
N ALA A 99 -12.64 -0.05 -15.76
CA ALA A 99 -13.59 1.04 -15.95
C ALA A 99 -14.73 0.90 -14.93
N PHE A 100 -14.93 1.92 -14.10
CA PHE A 100 -15.92 1.90 -13.03
C PHE A 100 -16.32 3.31 -12.61
N ARG A 101 -17.47 3.40 -11.94
CA ARG A 101 -17.98 4.62 -11.32
C ARG A 101 -18.12 4.43 -9.83
N ILE A 102 -17.89 5.51 -9.10
CA ILE A 102 -18.17 5.62 -7.68
C ILE A 102 -19.41 6.50 -7.53
N LEU A 103 -20.46 5.98 -6.91
CA LEU A 103 -21.74 6.66 -6.72
C LEU A 103 -22.10 6.76 -5.22
N ASN A 104 -22.89 7.78 -4.88
CA ASN A 104 -23.52 7.88 -3.55
C ASN A 104 -24.88 7.18 -3.51
N GLU A 105 -25.58 7.29 -2.37
CA GLU A 105 -26.88 6.67 -2.15
C GLU A 105 -28.01 7.20 -3.06
N GLN A 106 -27.87 8.41 -3.61
CA GLN A 106 -28.82 8.97 -4.59
C GLN A 106 -28.49 8.58 -6.04
N GLY A 107 -27.40 7.84 -6.27
CA GLY A 107 -26.90 7.51 -7.60
C GLY A 107 -26.17 8.66 -8.29
N GLU A 108 -25.76 9.71 -7.54
CA GLU A 108 -24.89 10.74 -8.07
C GLU A 108 -23.47 10.19 -8.27
N VAL A 109 -22.88 10.45 -9.43
CA VAL A 109 -21.48 10.07 -9.71
C VAL A 109 -20.53 10.97 -8.91
N LEU A 110 -19.82 10.36 -7.96
CA LEU A 110 -18.75 10.99 -7.19
C LEU A 110 -17.44 10.99 -7.98
N ALA A 111 -17.15 9.90 -8.67
CA ALA A 111 -15.99 9.76 -9.55
C ALA A 111 -16.28 8.73 -10.66
N GLU A 112 -15.61 8.89 -11.80
CA GLU A 112 -15.61 7.97 -12.94
C GLU A 112 -14.16 7.67 -13.28
N VAL A 113 -13.80 6.40 -13.37
CA VAL A 113 -12.43 5.96 -13.49
C VAL A 113 -12.29 5.05 -14.68
N GLN A 114 -11.30 5.33 -15.53
CA GLN A 114 -10.90 4.47 -16.63
C GLN A 114 -9.38 4.34 -16.63
N THR A 115 -8.88 3.13 -16.41
CA THR A 115 -7.45 2.81 -16.44
C THR A 115 -6.98 2.56 -17.87
N SER A 116 -5.73 2.93 -18.15
CA SER A 116 -5.03 2.69 -19.40
C SER A 116 -3.98 1.57 -19.26
N GLU A 117 -3.32 1.20 -20.36
CA GLU A 117 -2.17 0.27 -20.32
C GLU A 117 -1.02 0.77 -19.44
N LYS A 118 -0.90 2.09 -19.23
CA LYS A 118 0.14 2.66 -18.35
C LYS A 118 -0.16 2.42 -16.87
N ASP A 119 -1.43 2.22 -16.53
CA ASP A 119 -1.89 2.00 -15.16
C ASP A 119 -1.84 0.52 -14.77
N LEU A 120 -1.37 -0.38 -15.66
CA LEU A 120 -1.43 -1.83 -15.47
C LEU A 120 -0.08 -2.50 -15.78
N PRO A 121 0.30 -3.55 -15.05
CA PRO A 121 -0.39 -4.12 -13.89
C PRO A 121 -0.17 -3.28 -12.62
N ARG A 122 -1.25 -2.75 -12.04
CA ARG A 122 -1.21 -2.05 -10.75
C ARG A 122 -1.31 -3.04 -9.61
N ILE A 123 -0.22 -3.21 -8.87
CA ILE A 123 -0.19 -3.96 -7.61
C ILE A 123 -0.30 -3.06 -6.38
N ALA A 124 -0.30 -1.73 -6.54
CA ALA A 124 -0.45 -0.75 -5.47
C ALA A 124 -1.92 -0.33 -5.29
N PRO A 125 -2.28 0.33 -4.18
CA PRO A 125 -3.60 0.95 -4.03
C PRO A 125 -3.88 1.95 -5.17
N LEU A 126 -5.14 2.06 -5.57
CA LEU A 126 -5.64 3.09 -6.46
C LEU A 126 -6.39 4.14 -5.64
N ILE A 127 -5.87 5.36 -5.59
CA ILE A 127 -6.50 6.49 -4.88
C ILE A 127 -7.44 7.22 -5.84
N VAL A 128 -8.72 7.29 -5.49
CA VAL A 128 -9.75 7.99 -6.28
C VAL A 128 -10.29 9.18 -5.47
N PRO A 129 -9.91 10.43 -5.81
CA PRO A 129 -10.42 11.60 -5.11
C PRO A 129 -11.91 11.83 -5.41
N THR A 130 -12.68 12.13 -4.37
CA THR A 130 -14.12 12.47 -4.46
C THR A 130 -14.40 13.91 -3.99
N PHE A 131 -13.35 14.63 -3.59
CA PHE A 131 -13.37 16.08 -3.33
C PHE A 131 -14.36 16.52 -2.24
N GLY A 132 -14.53 15.70 -1.20
CA GLY A 132 -15.34 16.03 -0.03
C GLY A 132 -16.85 15.96 -0.27
N LYS A 133 -17.29 15.35 -1.37
CA LYS A 133 -18.72 15.12 -1.62
C LYS A 133 -19.31 14.25 -0.51
N THR A 134 -20.51 14.59 -0.08
CA THR A 134 -21.18 13.86 1.00
C THR A 134 -21.80 12.56 0.49
N ALA A 135 -21.65 11.49 1.27
CA ALA A 135 -22.30 10.22 1.02
C ALA A 135 -22.64 9.52 2.35
N SER A 136 -23.72 8.75 2.36
CA SER A 136 -24.02 7.76 3.41
C SER A 136 -23.83 6.32 2.93
N LYS A 137 -23.61 6.14 1.62
CA LYS A 137 -23.23 4.89 0.99
C LYS A 137 -22.24 5.15 -0.13
N ILE A 138 -21.32 4.22 -0.34
CA ILE A 138 -20.44 4.22 -1.50
C ILE A 138 -20.75 3.00 -2.35
N ARG A 139 -21.16 3.23 -3.60
CA ARG A 139 -21.31 2.18 -4.60
C ARG A 139 -20.19 2.26 -5.63
N ILE A 140 -19.48 1.15 -5.82
CA ILE A 140 -18.53 0.97 -6.92
C ILE A 140 -19.24 0.12 -7.96
N GLU A 141 -19.53 0.71 -9.13
CA GLU A 141 -20.21 0.04 -10.23
C GLU A 141 -19.23 -0.13 -11.40
N THR A 142 -19.00 -1.37 -11.82
CA THR A 142 -18.09 -1.66 -12.93
C THR A 142 -18.79 -1.49 -14.26
N GLU A 143 -18.16 -0.78 -15.18
CA GLU A 143 -18.59 -0.67 -16.57
C GLU A 143 -17.95 -1.76 -17.43
N ARG A 144 -16.73 -2.17 -17.05
CA ARG A 144 -16.00 -3.25 -17.71
C ARG A 144 -15.22 -4.08 -16.70
N LEU A 145 -15.50 -5.38 -16.71
CA LEU A 145 -14.81 -6.38 -15.92
C LEU A 145 -13.43 -6.70 -16.51
N SER A 146 -12.56 -7.15 -15.63
CA SER A 146 -11.20 -7.57 -15.96
C SER A 146 -11.07 -9.08 -15.94
N ARG A 147 -10.09 -9.59 -16.67
CA ARG A 147 -9.81 -11.03 -16.72
C ARG A 147 -9.09 -11.47 -15.45
N ARG A 148 -9.54 -12.60 -14.90
CA ARG A 148 -8.85 -13.33 -13.85
C ARG A 148 -7.66 -14.09 -14.42
N ALA A 149 -6.56 -14.12 -13.67
CA ALA A 149 -5.27 -14.61 -14.13
C ALA A 149 -5.25 -16.10 -14.51
N PHE A 150 -5.95 -16.96 -13.76
CA PHE A 150 -5.78 -18.41 -13.91
C PHE A 150 -6.53 -19.04 -15.10
N ASP A 151 -7.68 -18.49 -15.49
CA ASP A 151 -8.53 -19.04 -16.57
C ASP A 151 -9.07 -17.99 -17.55
N GLY A 152 -8.78 -16.71 -17.33
CA GLY A 152 -9.17 -15.63 -18.21
C GLY A 152 -10.67 -15.26 -18.17
N GLN A 153 -11.44 -15.78 -17.21
CA GLN A 153 -12.84 -15.39 -17.01
C GLN A 153 -12.94 -13.94 -16.50
N TYR A 154 -14.04 -13.27 -16.82
CA TYR A 154 -14.29 -11.90 -16.37
C TYR A 154 -14.99 -11.88 -15.02
N LEU A 155 -14.50 -11.03 -14.11
CA LEU A 155 -15.10 -10.84 -12.79
C LEU A 155 -14.58 -9.55 -12.14
N LEU A 156 -15.15 -9.21 -10.99
CA LEU A 156 -14.71 -8.12 -10.12
C LEU A 156 -14.01 -8.71 -8.89
N GLN A 157 -12.77 -8.28 -8.65
CA GLN A 157 -11.99 -8.63 -7.47
C GLN A 157 -11.27 -7.43 -6.88
N LEU A 158 -11.34 -7.31 -5.56
CA LEU A 158 -10.64 -6.29 -4.78
C LEU A 158 -10.22 -6.92 -3.45
N ALA A 159 -9.04 -6.55 -2.96
CA ALA A 159 -8.57 -6.97 -1.64
C ALA A 159 -9.25 -6.19 -0.51
N GLU A 160 -9.37 -4.87 -0.66
CA GLU A 160 -9.92 -3.95 0.34
C GLU A 160 -10.45 -2.70 -0.37
N VAL A 161 -11.43 -2.02 0.23
CA VAL A 161 -11.92 -0.69 -0.14
C VAL A 161 -11.93 0.19 1.10
N LEU A 162 -11.15 1.27 1.07
CA LEU A 162 -11.13 2.26 2.14
C LEU A 162 -11.84 3.51 1.68
N VAL A 163 -12.59 4.14 2.58
CA VAL A 163 -13.31 5.40 2.31
C VAL A 163 -12.84 6.39 3.36
N PHE A 164 -12.15 7.44 2.95
CA PHE A 164 -11.57 8.41 3.88
C PHE A 164 -12.43 9.65 4.01
N SER A 165 -12.69 10.03 5.26
CA SER A 165 -13.16 11.36 5.68
C SER A 165 -12.09 11.95 6.59
N GLY A 166 -11.37 12.96 6.10
CA GLY A 166 -10.09 13.36 6.67
C GLY A 166 -9.12 12.17 6.70
N ASP A 167 -8.54 11.89 7.86
CA ASP A 167 -7.62 10.76 8.06
C ASP A 167 -8.33 9.48 8.54
N THR A 168 -9.65 9.51 8.69
CA THR A 168 -10.43 8.37 9.20
C THR A 168 -10.96 7.52 8.06
N ASN A 169 -10.63 6.22 8.05
CA ASN A 169 -11.30 5.24 7.19
C ASN A 169 -12.71 4.96 7.75
N VAL A 170 -13.72 5.65 7.22
CA VAL A 170 -15.12 5.52 7.65
C VAL A 170 -15.80 4.24 7.15
N ALA A 171 -15.20 3.55 6.16
CA ALA A 171 -15.66 2.24 5.72
C ALA A 171 -15.21 1.09 6.63
N SER A 172 -14.27 1.31 7.55
CA SER A 172 -13.72 0.27 8.43
C SER A 172 -14.83 -0.49 9.16
N ARG A 173 -14.86 -1.80 8.92
CA ARG A 173 -15.80 -2.81 9.42
C ARG A 173 -17.27 -2.53 9.13
N GLN A 174 -17.56 -1.71 8.12
CA GLN A 174 -18.93 -1.46 7.72
C GLN A 174 -19.49 -2.59 6.84
N PRO A 175 -20.81 -2.81 6.84
CA PRO A 175 -21.46 -3.81 6.00
C PRO A 175 -21.22 -3.59 4.51
N VAL A 176 -21.09 -4.70 3.77
CA VAL A 176 -20.88 -4.70 2.32
C VAL A 176 -21.93 -5.55 1.64
N SER A 177 -22.60 -4.97 0.65
CA SER A 177 -23.51 -5.64 -0.27
C SER A 177 -22.89 -5.70 -1.67
N SER A 178 -23.30 -6.68 -2.48
CA SER A 178 -22.80 -6.80 -3.86
C SER A 178 -23.86 -7.41 -4.77
N SER A 179 -23.82 -7.09 -6.06
CA SER A 179 -24.75 -7.65 -7.04
C SER A 179 -24.59 -9.15 -7.24
N ARG A 180 -23.35 -9.64 -7.17
CA ARG A 180 -22.98 -11.02 -7.52
C ARG A 180 -21.88 -11.55 -6.62
N ALA A 181 -22.22 -11.96 -5.40
CA ALA A 181 -21.27 -12.66 -4.54
C ALA A 181 -21.13 -14.13 -4.97
N LEU A 182 -19.93 -14.70 -4.76
CA LEU A 182 -19.76 -16.16 -4.87
C LEU A 182 -20.78 -16.88 -3.96
N PRO A 183 -21.49 -17.93 -4.46
CA PRO A 183 -22.53 -18.63 -3.71
C PRO A 183 -22.06 -19.27 -2.39
N SER A 184 -20.76 -19.54 -2.29
CA SER A 184 -20.11 -20.02 -1.07
C SER A 184 -18.89 -19.16 -0.77
N ALA A 185 -18.80 -18.64 0.45
CA ALA A 185 -17.55 -18.08 0.95
C ALA A 185 -16.46 -19.17 0.89
N ILE A 186 -15.42 -18.95 0.09
CA ILE A 186 -14.28 -19.86 0.01
C ILE A 186 -13.20 -19.25 0.89
N ASP A 187 -13.06 -19.73 2.12
CA ASP A 187 -12.00 -19.36 3.06
C ASP A 187 -11.68 -17.84 3.05
N GLY A 188 -10.60 -17.43 2.37
CA GLY A 188 -10.14 -16.04 2.26
C GLY A 188 -10.95 -15.13 1.32
N TRP A 189 -12.07 -15.60 0.75
CA TRP A 189 -12.94 -14.83 -0.15
C TRP A 189 -14.32 -14.58 0.46
N HIS A 190 -14.62 -13.32 0.76
CA HIS A 190 -15.92 -12.89 1.28
C HIS A 190 -16.07 -11.36 1.14
N SER A 191 -17.29 -10.85 0.92
CA SER A 191 -17.54 -9.40 0.81
C SER A 191 -17.10 -8.59 2.04
N ARG A 192 -17.33 -9.13 3.25
CA ARG A 192 -16.82 -8.59 4.53
C ARG A 192 -15.33 -8.25 4.55
N PHE A 193 -14.50 -8.87 3.72
CA PHE A 193 -13.07 -8.59 3.63
C PHE A 193 -12.75 -7.36 2.78
N LEU A 194 -13.75 -6.64 2.25
CA LEU A 194 -13.52 -5.35 1.59
C LEU A 194 -13.38 -4.20 2.57
N THR A 195 -13.71 -4.41 3.84
CA THR A 195 -13.72 -3.36 4.86
C THR A 195 -13.11 -3.84 6.17
N ASP A 196 -12.40 -4.97 6.19
CA ASP A 196 -11.89 -5.56 7.44
C ASP A 196 -10.55 -4.97 7.90
N GLY A 197 -9.93 -4.11 7.08
CA GLY A 197 -8.62 -3.51 7.28
C GLY A 197 -7.46 -4.41 6.83
N SER A 198 -7.72 -5.55 6.18
CA SER A 198 -6.69 -6.46 5.72
C SER A 198 -6.12 -6.05 4.37
N LEU A 199 -4.85 -5.66 4.38
CA LEU A 199 -4.13 -5.26 3.19
C LEU A 199 -3.15 -6.37 2.74
N PRO A 200 -2.86 -6.48 1.43
CA PRO A 200 -1.85 -7.40 0.91
C PRO A 200 -0.41 -6.89 1.14
N TYR A 201 -0.24 -5.75 1.79
CA TYR A 201 1.05 -5.10 2.05
C TYR A 201 1.45 -5.20 3.51
N LEU A 202 2.75 -5.12 3.78
CA LEU A 202 3.31 -4.85 5.10
C LEU A 202 3.60 -3.35 5.21
N MET A 203 3.27 -2.76 6.36
CA MET A 203 3.60 -1.35 6.64
C MET A 203 5.10 -1.21 6.85
N HIS A 204 5.80 -0.92 5.75
CA HIS A 204 7.26 -0.81 5.67
C HIS A 204 7.63 0.61 5.29
N ALA A 205 7.94 1.44 6.29
CA ALA A 205 8.35 2.81 6.07
C ALA A 205 9.73 2.89 5.40
N SER A 206 10.02 4.02 4.76
CA SER A 206 11.37 4.34 4.24
C SER A 206 12.38 4.58 5.34
N GLU A 207 11.92 5.10 6.48
CA GLU A 207 12.70 5.58 7.60
C GLU A 207 12.11 5.09 8.94
N GLY A 208 12.87 5.28 10.02
CA GLY A 208 12.47 4.91 11.37
C GLY A 208 13.30 3.80 11.97
N ALA A 209 13.30 3.73 13.30
CA ALA A 209 13.94 2.63 14.01
C ALA A 209 13.08 1.38 13.90
N HIS A 210 13.70 0.22 13.67
CA HIS A 210 13.00 -1.05 13.78
C HIS A 210 12.74 -1.35 15.26
N SER A 211 11.52 -1.74 15.60
CA SER A 211 11.18 -2.20 16.95
C SER A 211 10.89 -3.69 16.97
N SER A 212 11.38 -4.37 18.01
CA SER A 212 11.07 -5.77 18.24
C SER A 212 9.74 -5.87 18.97
N PRO A 213 8.70 -6.51 18.39
CA PRO A 213 7.36 -6.51 18.96
C PRO A 213 7.34 -7.14 20.35
N TYR A 214 6.45 -6.68 21.21
CA TYR A 214 6.25 -7.28 22.53
C TYR A 214 5.56 -8.63 22.41
N LEU A 215 6.07 -9.62 23.14
CA LEU A 215 5.44 -10.92 23.30
C LEU A 215 5.78 -11.48 24.68
N SER A 216 4.73 -11.71 25.48
CA SER A 216 4.84 -12.31 26.81
C SER A 216 5.60 -13.65 26.77
N PRO A 217 6.31 -14.01 27.85
CA PRO A 217 7.01 -15.29 27.91
C PRO A 217 6.01 -16.45 27.94
N PRO A 218 6.43 -17.66 27.53
CA PRO A 218 5.71 -18.87 27.89
C PRO A 218 5.58 -19.00 29.43
N GLY A 219 4.57 -19.70 29.91
CA GLY A 219 4.41 -20.05 31.32
C GLY A 219 3.52 -19.13 32.16
N PHE A 220 2.75 -18.22 31.55
CA PHE A 220 1.74 -17.46 32.30
C PHE A 220 0.67 -18.41 32.89
N PRO A 221 0.33 -18.31 34.19
CA PRO A 221 -0.57 -19.26 34.82
C PRO A 221 -1.94 -19.35 34.13
N ARG A 222 -2.40 -20.56 33.79
CA ARG A 222 -3.68 -20.79 33.10
C ARG A 222 -4.92 -20.35 33.90
N ASN A 223 -4.79 -20.19 35.21
CA ASN A 223 -5.86 -19.69 36.09
C ASN A 223 -5.86 -18.16 36.23
N LYS A 224 -4.93 -17.46 35.58
CA LYS A 224 -4.90 -16.00 35.49
C LYS A 224 -5.30 -15.57 34.08
N ILE A 225 -5.83 -14.37 33.98
CA ILE A 225 -6.16 -13.71 32.71
C ILE A 225 -5.07 -12.68 32.44
N ALA A 226 -4.51 -12.71 31.23
CA ALA A 226 -3.47 -11.75 30.85
C ALA A 226 -4.11 -10.39 30.56
N THR A 227 -3.55 -9.35 31.15
CA THR A 227 -4.05 -7.98 31.07
C THR A 227 -2.90 -7.01 30.83
N LEU A 228 -3.13 -6.03 29.95
CA LEU A 228 -2.26 -4.90 29.68
C LEU A 228 -3.05 -3.62 29.95
N SER A 229 -2.47 -2.65 30.64
CA SER A 229 -3.11 -1.35 30.90
C SER A 229 -2.23 -0.19 30.43
N ILE A 230 -2.85 0.86 29.90
CA ILE A 230 -2.20 2.08 29.41
C ILE A 230 -2.76 3.27 30.20
N ASP A 231 -1.89 4.10 30.79
CA ASP A 231 -2.28 5.41 31.33
C ASP A 231 -2.04 6.50 30.27
N LEU A 232 -3.12 7.05 29.71
CA LEU A 232 -3.08 8.17 28.77
C LEU A 232 -2.73 9.50 29.46
N GLN A 233 -2.53 9.49 30.78
CA GLN A 233 -2.18 10.59 31.70
C GLN A 233 -3.32 11.58 31.97
N HIS A 234 -4.20 11.79 31.00
CA HIS A 234 -5.39 12.62 31.13
C HIS A 234 -6.60 11.94 30.49
N SER A 235 -7.81 12.32 30.91
CA SER A 235 -9.03 11.86 30.27
C SER A 235 -9.19 12.52 28.90
N VAL A 236 -9.28 11.71 27.84
CA VAL A 236 -9.38 12.16 26.44
C VAL A 236 -10.49 11.40 25.72
N PRO A 237 -11.17 12.01 24.74
CA PRO A 237 -12.23 11.35 23.98
C PRO A 237 -11.61 10.31 23.03
N VAL A 238 -11.64 9.03 23.41
CA VAL A 238 -11.14 7.94 22.57
C VAL A 238 -12.15 7.63 21.47
N SER A 239 -11.70 7.60 20.23
CA SER A 239 -12.54 7.43 19.03
C SER A 239 -12.12 6.25 18.14
N ALA A 240 -10.92 5.70 18.32
CA ALA A 240 -10.46 4.53 17.58
C ALA A 240 -9.36 3.77 18.32
N ILE A 241 -9.19 2.49 17.99
CA ILE A 241 -8.13 1.62 18.50
C ILE A 241 -7.56 0.84 17.34
N TYR A 242 -6.24 0.93 17.14
CA TYR A 242 -5.51 0.10 16.17
C TYR A 242 -4.54 -0.82 16.91
N LEU A 243 -4.56 -2.10 16.55
CA LEU A 243 -3.63 -3.11 17.07
C LEU A 243 -2.77 -3.62 15.92
N HIS A 244 -1.47 -3.38 16.00
CA HIS A 244 -0.50 -3.97 15.07
C HIS A 244 -0.10 -5.32 15.62
N LEU A 245 -0.43 -6.39 14.90
CA LEU A 245 -0.08 -7.74 15.28
C LEU A 245 1.40 -8.03 14.98
N ILE A 246 1.93 -9.06 15.61
CA ILE A 246 3.31 -9.51 15.38
C ILE A 246 3.46 -10.04 13.95
N GLU A 247 4.27 -9.34 13.15
CA GLU A 247 4.66 -9.72 11.80
C GLU A 247 5.73 -10.83 11.84
N GLN A 248 5.65 -11.80 10.91
CA GLN A 248 6.50 -13.02 10.87
C GLN A 248 7.32 -13.14 9.59
N GLY A 249 7.46 -12.05 8.83
CA GLY A 249 8.15 -11.99 7.53
C GLY A 249 9.66 -11.95 7.65
N ASP A 250 10.22 -12.15 8.85
CA ASP A 250 11.64 -12.35 9.08
C ASP A 250 12.15 -13.69 8.51
N THR A 251 11.23 -14.63 8.22
CA THR A 251 11.54 -15.95 7.69
C THR A 251 10.62 -16.33 6.51
N VAL A 252 11.20 -16.95 5.47
CA VAL A 252 10.47 -17.52 4.33
C VAL A 252 10.89 -19.00 4.20
N PRO A 253 9.98 -19.97 4.43
CA PRO A 253 8.57 -19.81 4.79
C PRO A 253 8.37 -19.31 6.23
N GLN A 254 7.20 -18.75 6.51
CA GLN A 254 6.78 -18.37 7.86
C GLN A 254 6.66 -19.61 8.75
N GLY A 255 7.14 -19.51 9.98
CA GLY A 255 7.11 -20.61 10.94
C GLY A 255 5.75 -20.86 11.60
N ARG A 256 4.81 -19.91 11.55
CA ARG A 256 3.46 -20.05 12.12
C ARG A 256 2.42 -19.30 11.30
N VAL A 257 1.15 -19.60 11.56
CA VAL A 257 0.01 -18.79 11.08
C VAL A 257 0.05 -17.39 11.71
N ASN A 258 -0.57 -16.43 11.03
CA ASN A 258 -0.70 -15.04 11.51
C ASN A 258 -1.40 -14.97 12.87
N GLY A 259 -1.13 -13.89 13.62
CA GLY A 259 -1.79 -13.64 14.91
C GLY A 259 -1.10 -14.20 16.15
N ILE A 260 0.24 -14.37 16.12
CA ILE A 260 0.98 -14.76 17.33
C ILE A 260 0.67 -13.76 18.45
N GLY A 261 0.19 -14.28 19.59
CA GLY A 261 -0.12 -13.46 20.76
C GLY A 261 -1.45 -12.71 20.69
N MET A 262 -2.20 -12.78 19.59
CA MET A 262 -3.55 -12.18 19.51
C MET A 262 -4.56 -13.07 20.25
N PRO A 263 -5.22 -12.59 21.33
CA PRO A 263 -6.21 -13.39 22.03
C PRO A 263 -7.37 -13.81 21.14
N ARG A 264 -7.84 -15.06 21.31
CA ARG A 264 -9.06 -15.57 20.66
C ARG A 264 -10.29 -14.73 21.00
N LYS A 265 -10.33 -14.21 22.22
CA LYS A 265 -11.32 -13.25 22.69
C LYS A 265 -10.63 -12.16 23.48
N LEU A 266 -10.70 -10.94 22.97
CA LEU A 266 -10.11 -9.73 23.53
C LEU A 266 -11.24 -8.79 24.00
N LEU A 267 -11.12 -8.31 25.24
CA LEU A 267 -11.94 -7.23 25.76
C LEU A 267 -11.06 -6.00 25.94
N ILE A 268 -11.51 -4.85 25.46
CA ILE A 268 -10.89 -3.56 25.71
C ILE A 268 -11.86 -2.67 26.48
N GLU A 269 -11.40 -2.15 27.61
CA GLU A 269 -12.16 -1.27 28.49
C GLU A 269 -11.46 0.08 28.64
N GLY A 270 -12.26 1.13 28.85
CA GLY A 270 -11.80 2.47 29.20
C GLY A 270 -12.31 2.88 30.57
N ALA A 271 -11.48 3.56 31.36
CA ALA A 271 -11.80 4.02 32.71
C ALA A 271 -11.21 5.41 32.98
N ASN A 272 -11.70 6.13 33.99
CA ASN A 272 -11.03 7.34 34.51
C ASN A 272 -10.33 7.08 35.85
N GLN A 273 -10.65 5.98 36.53
CA GLN A 273 -9.95 5.51 37.73
C GLN A 273 -8.92 4.43 37.42
N ALA A 274 -7.77 4.47 38.08
CA ALA A 274 -6.66 3.54 37.85
C ALA A 274 -6.98 2.09 38.22
N ASP A 275 -7.94 1.89 39.13
CA ASP A 275 -8.42 0.57 39.54
C ASP A 275 -9.52 0.01 38.62
N PHE A 276 -9.91 0.77 37.58
CA PHE A 276 -10.97 0.42 36.64
C PHE A 276 -12.34 0.18 37.32
N SER A 277 -12.57 0.77 38.50
CA SER A 277 -13.87 0.70 39.19
C SER A 277 -15.01 1.38 38.42
N ASP A 278 -14.68 2.35 37.55
CA ASP A 278 -15.59 3.05 36.65
C ASP A 278 -15.45 2.59 35.19
N ALA A 279 -14.89 1.40 34.96
CA ALA A 279 -14.64 0.90 33.62
C ALA A 279 -15.92 0.73 32.80
N ARG A 280 -15.79 1.04 31.52
CA ARG A 280 -16.77 0.72 30.48
C ARG A 280 -16.12 -0.06 29.36
N GLN A 281 -16.88 -0.98 28.77
CA GLN A 281 -16.47 -1.69 27.58
C GLN A 281 -16.40 -0.72 26.39
N LEU A 282 -15.24 -0.68 25.73
CA LEU A 282 -15.03 0.04 24.49
C LEU A 282 -15.17 -0.90 23.29
N LEU A 283 -14.60 -2.10 23.40
CA LEU A 283 -14.59 -3.10 22.34
C LEU A 283 -14.56 -4.51 22.93
N GLU A 284 -15.33 -5.42 22.36
CA GLU A 284 -15.13 -6.86 22.53
C GLU A 284 -14.96 -7.48 21.15
N PHE A 285 -13.88 -8.23 20.97
CA PHE A 285 -13.54 -8.87 19.70
C PHE A 285 -13.27 -10.35 19.93
N GLU A 286 -13.89 -11.21 19.13
CA GLU A 286 -13.69 -12.65 19.16
C GLU A 286 -13.46 -13.14 17.73
N HIS A 287 -12.45 -13.98 17.54
CA HIS A 287 -12.09 -14.51 16.22
C HIS A 287 -12.04 -16.04 16.24
N ASN A 288 -12.64 -16.66 15.23
CA ASN A 288 -12.79 -18.11 15.15
C ASN A 288 -11.74 -18.73 14.25
N ASP A 289 -11.39 -18.05 13.17
CA ASP A 289 -10.43 -18.53 12.17
C ASP A 289 -9.26 -17.56 11.97
N VAL A 290 -8.39 -17.89 11.01
CA VAL A 290 -7.21 -17.10 10.62
C VAL A 290 -7.53 -15.97 9.64
N TYR A 291 -8.75 -15.93 9.11
CA TYR A 291 -9.25 -14.94 8.17
C TYR A 291 -9.93 -13.75 8.88
N ASP A 292 -10.34 -13.94 10.13
CA ASP A 292 -10.88 -12.90 11.01
C ASP A 292 -9.82 -11.89 11.52
N ILE A 293 -8.53 -12.16 11.27
CA ILE A 293 -7.41 -11.34 11.74
C ILE A 293 -6.47 -10.96 10.60
N SER A 294 -5.88 -9.78 10.71
CA SER A 294 -4.92 -9.22 9.76
C SER A 294 -3.75 -8.58 10.53
N PRO A 295 -2.63 -8.24 9.86
CA PRO A 295 -1.49 -7.61 10.52
C PRO A 295 -1.82 -6.31 11.24
N ILE A 296 -2.84 -5.57 10.79
CA ILE A 296 -3.28 -4.31 11.41
C ILE A 296 -4.78 -4.41 11.62
N MET A 297 -5.19 -4.51 12.88
CA MET A 297 -6.61 -4.56 13.25
C MET A 297 -7.09 -3.17 13.64
N GLN A 298 -8.16 -2.70 13.01
CA GLN A 298 -8.66 -1.33 13.22
C GLN A 298 -10.12 -1.34 13.67
N TRP A 299 -10.47 -0.48 14.63
CA TRP A 299 -11.86 -0.25 15.03
C TRP A 299 -12.11 1.24 15.29
N ASN A 300 -13.10 1.79 14.60
CA ASN A 300 -13.69 3.09 14.95
C ASN A 300 -14.72 2.85 16.06
N LEU A 301 -14.73 3.72 17.07
CA LEU A 301 -15.52 3.58 18.28
C LEU A 301 -16.42 4.82 18.48
N PRO A 302 -17.60 4.66 19.10
CA PRO A 302 -18.31 5.79 19.67
C PRO A 302 -17.43 6.51 20.69
N GLU A 303 -17.32 7.83 20.54
CA GLU A 303 -16.41 8.63 21.35
C GLU A 303 -16.63 8.44 22.85
N SER A 304 -15.52 8.17 23.54
CA SER A 304 -15.54 7.78 24.94
C SER A 304 -14.38 8.41 25.70
N SER A 305 -14.65 9.47 26.47
CA SER A 305 -13.69 10.05 27.43
C SER A 305 -13.19 9.05 28.47
N CYS A 306 -11.92 8.69 28.40
CA CYS A 306 -11.24 7.82 29.35
C CYS A 306 -9.76 8.22 29.49
N ARG A 307 -9.18 7.89 30.64
CA ARG A 307 -7.74 8.08 30.92
C ARG A 307 -6.98 6.76 30.84
N TYR A 308 -7.57 5.69 31.34
CA TYR A 308 -6.96 4.37 31.36
C TYR A 308 -7.60 3.48 30.32
N ILE A 309 -6.78 2.73 29.60
CA ILE A 309 -7.22 1.69 28.66
C ILE A 309 -6.72 0.35 29.15
N ARG A 310 -7.56 -0.68 29.16
CA ARG A 310 -7.19 -2.04 29.56
C ARG A 310 -7.56 -3.03 28.48
N LEU A 311 -6.58 -3.84 28.06
CA LEU A 311 -6.75 -4.97 27.16
C LEU A 311 -6.71 -6.25 27.99
N THR A 312 -7.75 -7.08 27.88
CA THR A 312 -7.91 -8.32 28.64
C THR A 312 -8.08 -9.50 27.69
N ALA A 313 -7.18 -10.47 27.76
CA ALA A 313 -7.22 -11.71 26.97
C ALA A 313 -8.21 -12.72 27.57
N ILE A 314 -9.52 -12.46 27.45
CA ILE A 314 -10.61 -13.31 27.98
C ILE A 314 -10.45 -14.76 27.53
N LYS A 315 -10.12 -14.99 26.26
CA LYS A 315 -9.63 -16.28 25.74
C LYS A 315 -8.26 -16.04 25.12
N PRO A 316 -7.16 -16.55 25.69
CA PRO A 316 -5.81 -16.22 25.24
C PRO A 316 -5.44 -16.89 23.91
N TYR A 317 -4.38 -16.40 23.27
CA TYR A 317 -3.66 -17.16 22.25
C TYR A 317 -2.93 -18.32 22.95
N LEU A 318 -3.06 -19.54 22.42
CA LEU A 318 -2.37 -20.71 22.94
C LEU A 318 -1.18 -21.05 22.05
N TYR A 319 0.01 -21.05 22.65
CA TYR A 319 1.27 -21.41 22.02
C TYR A 319 1.64 -22.83 22.44
N ASP A 320 1.80 -23.75 21.48
CA ASP A 320 2.38 -25.07 21.80
C ASP A 320 3.87 -24.89 22.15
N HIS A 321 4.18 -25.04 23.44
CA HIS A 321 5.53 -25.11 23.98
C HIS A 321 5.78 -26.50 24.56
N ARG A 322 6.65 -27.28 23.88
CA ARG A 322 7.06 -28.61 24.35
C ARG A 322 5.88 -29.57 24.58
N GLY A 323 4.85 -29.50 23.73
CA GLY A 323 3.66 -30.34 23.82
C GLY A 323 2.63 -29.86 24.85
N GLN A 324 2.73 -28.60 25.29
CA GLN A 324 1.80 -27.97 26.21
C GLN A 324 1.33 -26.64 25.64
N ASP A 325 0.01 -26.44 25.62
CA ASP A 325 -0.57 -25.15 25.22
C ASP A 325 -0.37 -24.10 26.31
N GLU A 326 0.42 -23.09 26.04
CA GLU A 326 0.71 -22.03 27.00
C GLU A 326 0.13 -20.70 26.53
N PRO A 327 -0.61 -19.98 27.40
CA PRO A 327 -1.22 -18.72 27.03
C PRO A 327 -0.17 -17.65 26.79
N ARG A 328 -0.31 -16.91 25.70
CA ARG A 328 0.51 -15.73 25.40
C ARG A 328 -0.36 -14.57 24.92
N ILE A 329 0.14 -13.37 25.16
CA ILE A 329 -0.35 -12.11 24.60
C ILE A 329 0.83 -11.32 24.02
N GLY A 330 0.62 -10.67 22.88
CA GLY A 330 1.66 -9.85 22.23
C GLY A 330 1.14 -9.06 21.05
N PHE A 331 1.77 -7.91 20.82
CA PHE A 331 1.47 -6.95 19.75
C PHE A 331 2.77 -6.25 19.35
N ALA A 332 2.81 -5.75 18.12
CA ALA A 332 3.88 -4.89 17.63
C ALA A 332 3.67 -3.42 17.99
N GLU A 333 2.44 -2.97 18.17
CA GLU A 333 2.08 -1.62 18.62
C GLU A 333 0.58 -1.61 19.01
N ILE A 334 0.22 -0.76 19.97
CA ILE A 334 -1.15 -0.43 20.35
C ILE A 334 -1.34 1.09 20.17
N GLU A 335 -2.17 1.47 19.22
CA GLU A 335 -2.51 2.88 18.99
C GLU A 335 -3.92 3.17 19.50
N ILE A 336 -4.05 4.23 20.29
CA ILE A 336 -5.34 4.73 20.78
C ILE A 336 -5.53 6.10 20.18
N TYR A 337 -6.61 6.30 19.45
CA TYR A 337 -6.86 7.53 18.72
C TYR A 337 -7.85 8.44 19.44
N SER A 338 -7.54 9.74 19.42
CA SER A 338 -8.41 10.83 19.82
C SER A 338 -8.19 11.99 18.86
N ASN A 339 -9.27 12.53 18.26
CA ASN A 339 -9.21 13.63 17.30
C ASN A 339 -8.16 13.42 16.19
N GLY A 340 -8.09 12.22 15.63
CA GLY A 340 -7.16 11.87 14.55
C GLY A 340 -5.69 11.67 14.95
N SER A 341 -5.36 11.73 16.25
CA SER A 341 -3.99 11.55 16.75
C SER A 341 -3.87 10.34 17.67
N ASN A 342 -2.77 9.59 17.55
CA ASN A 342 -2.43 8.50 18.48
C ASN A 342 -1.99 9.09 19.83
N VAL A 343 -2.86 8.98 20.84
CA VAL A 343 -2.64 9.46 22.22
C VAL A 343 -1.93 8.44 23.12
N ALA A 344 -1.76 7.19 22.66
CA ALA A 344 -1.01 6.16 23.37
C ALA A 344 0.50 6.23 23.12
N ALA A 345 0.95 6.99 22.12
CA ALA A 345 2.36 7.14 21.78
C ALA A 345 3.22 7.55 23.00
N GLY A 346 4.26 6.75 23.26
CA GLY A 346 5.20 6.88 24.37
C GLY A 346 4.61 6.67 25.77
N LYS A 347 3.34 6.25 25.88
CA LYS A 347 2.69 6.06 27.19
C LYS A 347 3.13 4.75 27.83
N PRO A 348 3.30 4.73 29.17
CA PRO A 348 3.73 3.54 29.88
C PRO A 348 2.64 2.45 29.85
N ILE A 349 3.11 1.21 29.79
CA ILE A 349 2.27 0.01 29.88
C ILE A 349 2.48 -0.68 31.22
N GLU A 350 1.37 -0.99 31.90
CA GLU A 350 1.34 -1.76 33.13
C GLU A 350 0.84 -3.19 32.88
N ILE A 351 1.54 -4.18 33.45
CA ILE A 351 1.26 -5.61 33.32
C ILE A 351 1.63 -6.37 34.60
N ASP A 352 1.11 -7.60 34.76
CA ASP A 352 1.60 -8.56 35.76
C ASP A 352 3.11 -8.83 35.52
N GLU A 353 3.91 -8.87 36.60
CA GLU A 353 5.36 -9.11 36.55
C GLU A 353 5.71 -10.41 35.80
N GLN A 354 4.85 -11.44 35.88
CA GLN A 354 5.05 -12.72 35.18
C GLN A 354 4.91 -12.62 33.66
N LEU A 355 4.27 -11.56 33.15
CA LEU A 355 4.17 -11.29 31.71
C LEU A 355 5.41 -10.54 31.18
N ARG A 356 6.29 -10.03 32.05
CA ARG A 356 7.46 -9.24 31.61
C ARG A 356 8.50 -10.14 30.93
N ASN A 357 9.00 -9.66 29.80
CA ASN A 357 10.03 -10.35 29.02
C ASN A 357 11.19 -9.40 28.74
N LYS A 358 12.38 -9.71 29.26
CA LYS A 358 13.57 -8.85 29.13
C LYS A 358 14.02 -8.63 27.69
N ASN A 359 13.72 -9.56 26.79
CA ASN A 359 14.10 -9.49 25.38
C ASN A 359 13.02 -8.88 24.49
N ARG A 360 11.86 -8.51 25.08
CA ARG A 360 10.67 -8.00 24.39
C ARG A 360 10.14 -6.85 25.24
N PRO A 361 10.71 -5.64 25.12
CA PRO A 361 10.41 -4.53 26.02
C PRO A 361 8.96 -4.07 25.88
N LEU A 362 8.36 -3.60 26.98
CA LEU A 362 6.98 -3.08 26.96
C LEU A 362 6.83 -1.77 26.21
N SER A 363 7.92 -1.00 26.06
CA SER A 363 7.91 0.24 25.28
C SER A 363 7.55 -0.02 23.82
N ALA A 364 7.82 -1.22 23.29
CA ALA A 364 7.45 -1.62 21.93
C ALA A 364 5.96 -1.81 21.71
N LEU A 365 5.10 -1.51 22.70
CA LEU A 365 3.66 -1.47 22.52
C LEU A 365 3.15 -0.04 22.22
N THR A 366 3.99 0.97 22.38
CA THR A 366 3.62 2.39 22.22
C THR A 366 4.76 3.23 21.64
N ASP A 367 5.76 2.65 20.99
CA ASP A 367 6.94 3.38 20.49
C ASP A 367 6.76 3.94 19.08
N GLY A 368 5.60 3.74 18.46
CA GLY A 368 5.29 4.21 17.11
C GLY A 368 6.09 3.49 16.03
N SER A 369 6.63 2.31 16.30
CA SER A 369 7.48 1.56 15.36
C SER A 369 7.07 0.09 15.28
N ASN A 370 7.29 -0.53 14.12
CA ASN A 370 7.15 -1.96 13.93
C ASN A 370 8.50 -2.55 13.46
N THR A 371 8.51 -3.84 13.09
CA THR A 371 9.73 -4.51 12.60
C THR A 371 10.31 -3.88 11.33
N HIS A 372 9.53 -3.09 10.59
CA HIS A 372 9.85 -2.51 9.29
C HIS A 372 10.01 -0.98 9.31
N GLY A 373 10.09 -0.36 10.49
CA GLY A 373 10.34 1.08 10.67
C GLY A 373 9.20 1.80 11.40
N ASN A 374 9.06 3.09 11.17
CA ASN A 374 7.98 3.88 11.79
C ASN A 374 6.61 3.39 11.32
N ILE A 375 5.64 3.41 12.22
CA ILE A 375 4.22 3.24 11.86
C ILE A 375 3.71 4.56 11.30
N LEU A 376 3.23 4.51 10.06
CA LEU A 376 2.71 5.66 9.34
C LEU A 376 1.18 5.75 9.52
N PRO A 377 0.61 6.97 9.55
CA PRO A 377 -0.84 7.14 9.40
C PRO A 377 -1.35 6.37 8.17
N LEU A 378 -2.45 5.63 8.32
CA LEU A 378 -2.95 4.71 7.28
C LEU A 378 -3.13 5.39 5.92
N ARG A 379 -3.73 6.59 5.90
CA ARG A 379 -3.94 7.37 4.68
C ARG A 379 -2.62 7.70 4.01
N GLU A 380 -1.68 8.28 4.77
CA GLU A 380 -0.35 8.64 4.29
C GLU A 380 0.39 7.41 3.73
N TRP A 381 0.33 6.28 4.42
CA TRP A 381 0.98 5.06 3.95
C TRP A 381 0.43 4.60 2.59
N LEU A 382 -0.88 4.60 2.41
CA LEU A 382 -1.52 4.22 1.14
C LEU A 382 -1.20 5.21 0.02
N ASP A 383 -1.18 6.51 0.33
CA ASP A 383 -0.80 7.56 -0.61
C ASP A 383 0.67 7.39 -1.04
N GLN A 384 1.58 7.06 -0.12
CA GLN A 384 2.98 6.77 -0.45
C GLN A 384 3.15 5.52 -1.32
N LEU A 385 2.36 4.45 -1.09
CA LEU A 385 2.37 3.25 -1.93
C LEU A 385 1.87 3.54 -3.35
N ALA A 386 0.81 4.35 -3.48
CA ALA A 386 0.28 4.76 -4.77
C ALA A 386 1.28 5.66 -5.51
N GLU A 387 1.87 6.66 -4.84
CA GLU A 387 2.89 7.54 -5.42
C GLU A 387 4.12 6.75 -5.89
N ARG A 388 4.58 5.78 -5.08
CA ARG A 388 5.70 4.90 -5.47
C ARG A 388 5.42 4.20 -6.79
N HIS A 389 4.21 3.67 -6.97
CA HIS A 389 3.83 2.98 -8.19
C HIS A 389 3.87 3.90 -9.42
N GLU A 390 3.39 5.14 -9.30
CA GLU A 390 3.49 6.12 -10.39
C GLU A 390 4.95 6.37 -10.78
N LEU A 391 5.81 6.61 -9.79
CA LEU A 391 7.22 6.92 -10.00
C LEU A 391 8.00 5.71 -10.56
N GLU A 392 7.74 4.50 -10.06
CA GLU A 392 8.35 3.26 -10.58
C GLU A 392 7.91 2.94 -12.01
N THR A 393 6.70 3.36 -12.38
CA THR A 393 6.16 3.23 -13.75
C THR A 393 6.75 4.29 -14.69
N GLU A 394 6.93 5.52 -14.20
CA GLU A 394 7.49 6.63 -14.98
C GLU A 394 9.00 6.48 -15.22
N ARG A 395 9.74 6.03 -14.20
CA ARG A 395 11.22 5.91 -14.24
C ARG A 395 11.78 5.23 -15.50
N PRO A 396 11.33 4.03 -15.93
CA PRO A 396 11.83 3.40 -17.15
C PRO A 396 11.48 4.18 -18.43
N LEU A 397 10.40 4.97 -18.44
CA LEU A 397 10.06 5.82 -19.57
C LEU A 397 11.04 7.00 -19.71
N VAL A 398 11.43 7.60 -18.58
CA VAL A 398 12.47 8.64 -18.53
C VAL A 398 13.81 8.08 -19.01
N ASP A 399 14.20 6.90 -18.53
CA ASP A 399 15.43 6.22 -18.96
C ASP A 399 15.42 5.90 -20.45
N ALA A 400 14.27 5.45 -20.99
CA ALA A 400 14.13 5.19 -22.42
C ALA A 400 14.28 6.45 -23.28
N GLU A 401 13.73 7.59 -22.83
CA GLU A 401 13.88 8.86 -23.56
C GLU A 401 15.31 9.40 -23.47
N LEU A 402 15.95 9.34 -22.29
CA LEU A 402 17.39 9.64 -22.15
C LEU A 402 18.23 8.85 -23.15
N GLN A 403 17.98 7.55 -23.27
CA GLN A 403 18.68 6.68 -24.21
C GLN A 403 18.44 7.10 -25.67
N ARG A 404 17.22 7.54 -26.03
CA ARG A 404 16.92 8.08 -27.37
C ARG A 404 17.72 9.35 -27.65
N HIS A 405 17.82 10.27 -26.70
CA HIS A 405 18.62 11.49 -26.84
C HIS A 405 20.11 11.17 -27.05
N TYR A 406 20.69 10.26 -26.27
CA TYR A 406 22.08 9.85 -26.45
C TYR A 406 22.32 9.19 -27.82
N ASN A 407 21.41 8.32 -28.27
CA ASN A 407 21.51 7.68 -29.58
C ASN A 407 21.44 8.69 -30.73
N ARG A 408 20.58 9.72 -30.64
CA ARG A 408 20.51 10.83 -31.62
C ARG A 408 21.80 11.67 -31.64
N GLN A 409 22.40 11.94 -30.47
CA GLN A 409 23.67 12.67 -30.40
C GLN A 409 24.80 11.85 -31.04
N GLN A 410 24.87 10.56 -30.73
CA GLN A 410 25.91 9.68 -31.27
C GLN A 410 25.81 9.52 -32.80
N SER A 411 24.59 9.41 -33.35
CA SER A 411 24.38 9.34 -34.80
C SER A 411 24.78 10.65 -35.49
N THR A 412 24.41 11.79 -34.91
CA THR A 412 24.78 13.13 -35.43
C THR A 412 26.31 13.30 -35.45
N VAL A 413 27.00 12.97 -34.35
CA VAL A 413 28.47 13.03 -34.29
C VAL A 413 29.09 12.10 -35.33
N ARG A 414 28.57 10.88 -35.50
CA ARG A 414 29.05 9.95 -36.52
C ARG A 414 28.91 10.51 -37.94
N ILE A 415 27.78 11.14 -38.26
CA ILE A 415 27.57 11.81 -39.56
C ILE A 415 28.55 12.97 -39.74
N MET A 416 28.77 13.79 -38.72
CA MET A 416 29.75 14.88 -38.77
C MET A 416 31.18 14.38 -39.02
N ILE A 417 31.57 13.27 -38.38
CA ILE A 417 32.88 12.63 -38.61
C ILE A 417 33.02 12.18 -40.07
N TRP A 418 31.99 11.53 -40.63
CA TRP A 418 32.00 11.10 -42.04
C TRP A 418 32.05 12.28 -43.02
N LEU A 419 31.30 13.35 -42.76
CA LEU A 419 31.35 14.57 -43.55
C LEU A 419 32.74 15.23 -43.49
N PHE A 420 33.34 15.29 -42.30
CA PHE A 420 34.69 15.83 -42.14
C PHE A 420 35.73 14.98 -42.89
N ALA A 421 35.65 13.66 -42.79
CA ALA A 421 36.53 12.74 -43.53
C ALA A 421 36.37 12.90 -45.05
N LEU A 422 35.14 13.08 -45.54
CA LEU A 422 34.85 13.32 -46.96
C LEU A 422 35.45 14.66 -47.43
N ILE A 423 35.28 15.74 -46.67
CA ILE A 423 35.86 17.05 -46.98
C ILE A 423 37.39 16.97 -47.02
N ALA A 424 38.00 16.31 -46.02
CA ALA A 424 39.44 16.11 -45.97
C ALA A 424 39.96 15.33 -47.20
N LEU A 425 39.24 14.28 -47.61
CA LEU A 425 39.57 13.51 -48.81
C LEU A 425 39.50 14.38 -50.08
N VAL A 426 38.45 15.19 -50.23
CA VAL A 426 38.30 16.10 -51.38
C VAL A 426 39.44 17.12 -51.43
N ILE A 427 39.84 17.69 -50.28
CA ILE A 427 40.98 18.61 -50.19
C ILE A 427 42.27 17.92 -50.63
N ILE A 428 42.55 16.72 -50.10
CA ILE A 428 43.75 15.95 -50.46
C ILE A 428 43.80 15.66 -51.97
N VAL A 429 42.69 15.19 -52.55
CA VAL A 429 42.60 14.90 -53.99
C VAL A 429 42.82 16.17 -54.81
N THR A 430 42.23 17.29 -54.42
CA THR A 430 42.38 18.58 -55.12
C THR A 430 43.85 19.04 -55.11
N VAL A 431 44.52 18.99 -53.95
CA VAL A 431 45.94 19.34 -53.82
C VAL A 431 46.83 18.41 -54.66
N LEU A 432 46.54 17.10 -54.69
CA LEU A 432 47.29 16.14 -55.50
C LEU A 432 47.11 16.39 -57.00
N ILE A 433 45.89 16.70 -57.45
CA ILE A 433 45.61 17.07 -58.85
C ILE A 433 46.38 18.35 -59.22
N GLU A 434 46.29 19.39 -58.39
CA GLU A 434 46.98 20.65 -58.63
C GLU A 434 48.51 20.47 -58.69
N ARG A 435 49.07 19.67 -57.77
CA ARG A 435 50.50 19.33 -57.76
C ARG A 435 50.92 18.60 -59.05
N ASN A 436 50.11 17.66 -59.53
CA ASN A 436 50.39 16.92 -60.75
C ASN A 436 50.33 17.84 -61.99
N ILE A 437 49.33 18.73 -62.06
CA ILE A 437 49.23 19.74 -63.12
C ILE A 437 50.46 20.67 -63.12
N ARG A 438 50.87 21.19 -61.95
CA ARG A 438 52.09 22.01 -61.83
C ARG A 438 53.35 21.25 -62.24
N GLN A 439 53.50 19.98 -61.84
CA GLN A 439 54.65 19.16 -62.24
C GLN A 439 54.70 18.91 -63.75
N ARG A 440 53.55 18.64 -64.38
CA ARG A 440 53.44 18.51 -65.85
C ARG A 440 53.77 19.82 -66.57
N ALA A 441 53.32 20.96 -66.05
CA ALA A 441 53.66 22.26 -66.61
C ALA A 441 55.18 22.56 -66.54
N ILE A 442 55.83 22.24 -65.41
CA ILE A 442 57.29 22.39 -65.25
C ILE A 442 58.05 21.47 -66.21
N PHE A 443 57.61 20.22 -66.38
CA PHE A 443 58.22 19.28 -67.33
C PHE A 443 58.10 19.76 -68.78
N ASN A 444 56.92 20.24 -69.18
CA ASN A 444 56.68 20.77 -70.53
C ASN A 444 57.47 22.06 -70.81
N THR A 445 57.74 22.87 -69.77
CA THR A 445 58.55 24.09 -69.90
C THR A 445 60.04 23.74 -70.03
N ARG A 446 60.51 22.66 -69.39
CA ARG A 446 61.89 22.15 -69.53
C ARG A 446 62.18 21.45 -70.86
N GLN A 447 61.17 21.00 -71.60
CA GLN A 447 61.34 20.47 -72.97
C GLN A 447 61.37 21.55 -74.06
N ARG A 448 61.09 22.82 -73.70
CA ARG A 448 61.07 23.97 -74.63
C ARG A 448 62.28 24.90 -74.50
N ILE A 449 63.22 24.56 -73.62
CA ILE A 449 64.57 25.13 -73.53
C ILE A 449 65.51 24.02 -73.99
#